data_AF-A0A1H1E6N2-F1
#
_entry.id   AF-A0A1H1E6N2-F1
#
_cell.length_a   1.000
_cell.length_b   1.000
_cell.length_c   1.000
_cell.angle_alpha   90.00
_cell.angle_beta   90.00
_cell.angle_gamma   90.00
#
_symmetry.space_group_name_H-M   'P 1'
#
loop_
_entity.id
_entity.type
_entity.pdbx_description
1 polymer ?
#
loop_
_entity_poly.entity_id
_entity_poly.type
_entity_poly.pdbx_seq_one_letter_code
_entity_poly.pdbx_strand_id
1 'polypeptide(L)'
;MKKIISTTLVFGMFAFTSMLFAQQMTKDQRKAFQTDNIETFKKFFPKEDYNKCFDIKETSFSLLTFSVIHDRKNIFNYLLSNNADVNKACSNQTPLMAADTYKKPELAKILVKKGAKKN
;
A
#
# COMPACT_ATOMS: atom_id res chain seq x y z
N MET A 1 -48.59 -33.19 14.65
CA MET A 1 -47.73 -32.73 15.76
C MET A 1 -46.27 -33.03 15.45
N LYS A 2 -45.38 -32.11 15.84
CA LYS A 2 -43.91 -32.09 15.73
C LYS A 2 -43.32 -31.72 14.35
N LYS A 3 -43.03 -30.41 14.24
CA LYS A 3 -42.07 -29.81 13.32
C LYS A 3 -40.67 -30.34 13.66
N ILE A 4 -39.89 -30.74 12.66
CA ILE A 4 -38.44 -30.82 12.79
C ILE A 4 -37.88 -30.07 11.59
N ILE A 5 -37.34 -28.90 11.90
CA ILE A 5 -36.69 -27.96 10.99
C ILE A 5 -35.38 -28.64 10.59
N SER A 6 -35.23 -28.95 9.30
CA SER A 6 -33.98 -29.48 8.76
C SER A 6 -32.95 -28.35 8.76
N THR A 7 -32.06 -28.40 9.74
CA THR A 7 -30.97 -27.46 9.99
C THR A 7 -30.07 -27.41 8.77
N THR A 8 -30.29 -26.41 7.91
CA THR A 8 -29.30 -25.98 6.93
C THR A 8 -28.06 -25.58 7.72
N LEU A 9 -27.01 -26.35 7.55
CA LEU A 9 -25.71 -26.15 8.18
C LEU A 9 -25.08 -24.91 7.53
N VAL A 10 -25.49 -23.74 8.00
CA VAL A 10 -24.82 -22.47 7.76
C VAL A 10 -23.47 -22.58 8.46
N PHE A 11 -22.47 -23.07 7.74
CA PHE A 11 -21.10 -23.10 8.23
C PHE A 11 -20.65 -21.66 8.42
N GLY A 12 -20.70 -21.24 9.68
CA GLY A 12 -19.87 -20.20 10.25
C GLY A 12 -19.84 -18.91 9.45
N MET A 13 -20.82 -18.06 9.74
CA MET A 13 -20.62 -16.62 9.76
C MET A 13 -19.40 -16.31 10.64
N PHE A 14 -18.19 -16.37 10.09
CA PHE A 14 -17.08 -15.57 10.59
C PHE A 14 -17.35 -14.15 10.11
N ALA A 15 -18.33 -13.51 10.75
CA ALA A 15 -18.23 -12.08 10.99
C ALA A 15 -17.02 -11.90 11.91
N PHE A 16 -15.81 -11.89 11.32
CA PHE A 16 -14.71 -11.16 11.92
C PHE A 16 -15.14 -9.70 11.82
N THR A 17 -15.83 -9.27 12.88
CA THR A 17 -16.10 -7.89 13.20
C THR A 17 -14.85 -7.08 12.90
N SER A 18 -14.96 -6.24 11.88
CA SER A 18 -14.23 -4.98 11.68
C SER A 18 -13.14 -4.68 12.73
N MET A 19 -12.00 -5.35 12.61
CA MET A 19 -10.75 -4.81 13.13
C MET A 19 -9.92 -4.55 11.90
N LEU A 20 -10.01 -3.31 11.40
CA LEU A 20 -9.13 -2.76 10.40
C LEU A 20 -7.73 -2.67 11.02
N PHE A 21 -7.08 -3.81 11.25
CA PHE A 21 -5.65 -3.82 11.46
C PHE A 21 -5.05 -3.34 10.14
N ALA A 22 -4.45 -2.15 10.16
CA ALA A 22 -3.56 -1.75 9.10
C ALA A 22 -2.55 -2.89 8.86
N GLN A 23 -2.37 -3.26 7.59
CA GLN A 23 -1.64 -4.47 7.26
C GLN A 23 -0.14 -4.23 7.54
N GLN A 24 0.42 -4.96 8.50
CA GLN A 24 1.86 -4.96 8.73
C GLN A 24 2.58 -5.52 7.50
N MET A 25 3.57 -4.80 6.97
CA MET A 25 4.36 -5.32 5.85
C MET A 25 5.20 -6.52 6.31
N THR A 26 5.09 -7.65 5.60
CA THR A 26 5.81 -8.88 5.94
C THR A 26 7.31 -8.76 5.65
N LYS A 27 8.13 -9.68 6.19
CA LYS A 27 9.57 -9.73 5.87
C LYS A 27 9.82 -9.93 4.38
N ASP A 28 9.03 -10.78 3.72
CA ASP A 28 9.20 -11.08 2.31
C ASP A 28 8.75 -9.92 1.42
N GLN A 29 7.65 -9.25 1.78
CA GLN A 29 7.21 -8.02 1.14
C GLN A 29 8.29 -6.92 1.24
N ARG A 30 8.91 -6.74 2.40
CA ARG A 30 10.06 -5.82 2.57
C ARG A 30 11.22 -6.18 1.65
N LYS A 31 11.60 -7.47 1.59
CA LYS A 31 12.68 -7.94 0.73
C LYS A 31 12.35 -7.72 -0.75
N ALA A 32 11.12 -8.03 -1.17
CA ALA A 32 10.64 -7.81 -2.53
C ALA A 32 10.70 -6.33 -2.92
N PHE A 33 10.37 -5.44 -2.00
CA PHE A 33 10.47 -4.00 -2.24
C PHE A 33 11.93 -3.52 -2.34
N GLN A 34 12.82 -4.07 -1.52
CA GLN A 34 14.25 -3.70 -1.50
C GLN A 34 14.99 -4.03 -2.80
N THR A 35 14.58 -5.07 -3.53
CA THR A 35 15.25 -5.47 -4.78
C THR A 35 14.98 -4.52 -5.94
N ASP A 36 13.96 -3.66 -5.85
CA ASP A 36 13.48 -2.79 -6.94
C ASP A 36 13.18 -3.55 -8.26
N ASN A 37 12.87 -4.85 -8.16
CA ASN A 37 12.56 -5.73 -9.28
C ASN A 37 11.03 -5.88 -9.41
N ILE A 38 10.47 -5.45 -10.55
CA ILE A 38 9.02 -5.39 -10.75
C ILE A 38 8.34 -6.77 -10.72
N GLU A 39 8.98 -7.80 -11.25
CA GLU A 39 8.41 -9.15 -11.24
C GLU A 39 8.29 -9.69 -9.82
N THR A 40 9.32 -9.47 -9.01
CA THR A 40 9.32 -9.83 -7.60
C THR A 40 8.28 -9.00 -6.85
N PHE A 41 8.25 -7.69 -7.05
CA PHE A 41 7.26 -6.79 -6.44
C PHE A 41 5.82 -7.28 -6.69
N LYS A 42 5.46 -7.57 -7.96
CA LYS A 42 4.12 -8.03 -8.34
C LYS A 42 3.69 -9.35 -7.69
N LYS A 43 4.64 -10.23 -7.35
CA LYS A 43 4.33 -11.50 -6.66
C LYS A 43 3.84 -11.26 -5.23
N PHE A 44 4.27 -10.16 -4.60
CA PHE A 44 3.99 -9.87 -3.19
C PHE A 44 2.98 -8.74 -2.97
N PHE A 45 2.72 -7.93 -3.99
CA PHE A 45 1.79 -6.80 -3.96
C PHE A 45 0.85 -6.88 -5.16
N PRO A 46 -0.35 -7.43 -5.01
CA PRO A 46 -1.38 -7.37 -6.04
C PRO A 46 -1.91 -5.93 -6.19
N LYS A 47 -2.61 -5.62 -7.29
CA LYS A 47 -2.94 -4.23 -7.65
C LYS A 47 -3.82 -3.52 -6.60
N GLU A 48 -4.70 -4.26 -5.94
CA GLU A 48 -5.56 -3.78 -4.85
C GLU A 48 -4.76 -3.25 -3.66
N ASP A 49 -3.48 -3.58 -3.56
CA ASP A 49 -2.60 -3.13 -2.48
C ASP A 49 -1.94 -1.77 -2.76
N TYR A 50 -1.94 -1.27 -4.00
CA TYR A 50 -1.09 -0.13 -4.39
C TYR A 50 -1.41 1.17 -3.64
N ASN A 51 -2.65 1.31 -3.15
CA ASN A 51 -3.13 2.45 -2.39
C ASN A 51 -3.38 2.14 -0.90
N LYS A 52 -2.96 0.97 -0.41
CA LYS A 52 -3.03 0.62 1.02
C LYS A 52 -1.91 1.30 1.80
N CYS A 53 -2.16 1.46 3.09
CA CYS A 53 -1.14 1.86 4.06
C CYS A 53 -0.59 0.61 4.73
N PHE A 54 0.75 0.52 4.78
CA PHE A 54 1.46 -0.58 5.38
C PHE A 54 2.26 -0.08 6.57
N ASP A 55 2.06 -0.72 7.71
CA ASP A 55 2.80 -0.39 8.91
C ASP A 55 4.22 -0.94 8.80
N ILE A 56 5.19 -0.07 9.06
CA ILE A 56 6.61 -0.37 9.06
C ILE A 56 7.16 0.17 10.37
N LYS A 57 7.28 -0.72 11.37
CA LYS A 57 7.49 -0.33 12.78
C LYS A 57 6.29 0.49 13.26
N GLU A 58 6.50 1.72 13.71
CA GLU A 58 5.47 2.58 14.30
C GLU A 58 4.87 3.57 13.29
N THR A 59 5.32 3.54 12.03
CA THR A 59 4.87 4.48 10.99
C THR A 59 4.24 3.73 9.83
N SER A 60 3.15 4.27 9.30
CA SER A 60 2.43 3.70 8.16
C SER A 60 2.79 4.45 6.87
N PHE A 61 3.07 3.71 5.79
CA PHE A 61 3.42 4.29 4.49
C PHE A 61 2.62 3.64 3.36
N SER A 62 2.30 4.41 2.32
CA SER A 62 1.86 3.82 1.06
C SER A 62 3.08 3.23 0.33
N LEU A 63 2.85 2.29 -0.59
CA LEU A 63 3.95 1.75 -1.43
C LEU A 63 4.64 2.85 -2.25
N LEU A 64 3.87 3.84 -2.70
CA LEU A 64 4.43 4.98 -3.43
C LEU A 64 5.30 5.85 -2.53
N THR A 65 4.86 6.19 -1.32
CA THR A 65 5.68 6.92 -0.32
C THR A 65 6.95 6.14 0.03
N PHE A 66 6.84 4.84 0.27
CA PHE A 66 7.98 3.99 0.62
C PHE A 66 9.01 3.90 -0.52
N SER A 67 8.56 3.92 -1.78
CA SER A 67 9.44 3.92 -2.95
C SER A 67 10.26 5.22 -3.06
N VAL A 68 9.67 6.35 -2.67
CA VAL A 68 10.34 7.65 -2.63
C VAL A 68 11.44 7.67 -1.56
N ILE A 69 11.09 7.24 -0.33
CA ILE A 69 12.01 7.21 0.82
C ILE A 69 13.26 6.37 0.50
N HIS A 70 13.06 5.21 -0.12
CA HIS A 70 14.14 4.26 -0.43
C HIS A 70 14.70 4.36 -1.85
N ASP A 71 14.29 5.36 -2.62
CA ASP A 71 14.75 5.60 -4.01
C ASP A 71 14.58 4.39 -4.94
N ARG A 72 13.45 3.68 -4.78
CA ARG A 72 13.07 2.51 -5.61
C ARG A 72 12.39 2.98 -6.88
N LYS A 73 13.20 3.50 -7.81
CA LYS A 73 12.75 4.19 -9.02
C LYS A 73 11.92 3.30 -9.94
N ASN A 74 12.25 2.02 -10.06
CA ASN A 74 11.47 1.12 -10.90
C ASN A 74 10.08 0.93 -10.32
N ILE A 75 10.00 0.57 -9.03
CA ILE A 75 8.72 0.40 -8.33
C ILE A 75 7.92 1.70 -8.34
N PHE A 76 8.55 2.85 -8.08
CA PHE A 76 7.94 4.17 -8.14
C PHE A 76 7.27 4.43 -9.50
N ASN A 77 8.01 4.28 -10.60
CA ASN A 77 7.49 4.50 -11.95
C ASN A 77 6.38 3.50 -12.30
N TYR A 78 6.54 2.25 -11.87
CA TYR A 78 5.56 1.20 -12.08
C TYR A 78 4.23 1.49 -11.36
N LEU A 79 4.29 1.90 -10.09
CA LEU A 79 3.12 2.30 -9.31
C LEU A 79 2.37 3.48 -9.96
N LEU A 80 3.09 4.52 -10.38
CA LEU A 80 2.50 5.67 -11.09
C LEU A 80 1.87 5.27 -12.42
N SER A 81 2.47 4.34 -13.14
CA SER A 81 1.93 3.80 -14.40
C SER A 81 0.69 2.94 -14.20
N ASN A 82 0.45 2.46 -12.98
CA ASN A 82 -0.73 1.71 -12.58
C ASN A 82 -1.69 2.53 -11.71
N ASN A 83 -1.70 3.86 -11.89
CA ASN A 83 -2.67 4.77 -11.26
C ASN A 83 -2.68 4.70 -9.72
N ALA A 84 -1.53 4.42 -9.09
CA ALA A 84 -1.39 4.63 -7.65
C ALA A 84 -1.72 6.09 -7.30
N ASP A 85 -2.45 6.30 -6.21
CA ASP A 85 -2.89 7.60 -5.75
C ASP A 85 -1.68 8.41 -5.29
N VAL A 86 -1.36 9.42 -6.10
CA VAL A 86 -0.20 10.30 -5.91
C VAL A 86 -0.29 11.16 -4.65
N ASN A 87 -1.50 11.28 -4.08
CA ASN A 87 -1.80 12.04 -2.88
C ASN A 87 -2.11 11.12 -1.68
N LYS A 88 -1.94 9.80 -1.81
CA LYS A 88 -2.26 8.86 -0.73
C LYS A 88 -1.40 9.15 0.50
N ALA A 89 -2.01 9.73 1.52
CA ALA A 89 -1.39 9.93 2.82
C ALA A 89 -1.53 8.69 3.68
N CYS A 90 -0.43 8.30 4.34
CA CYS A 90 -0.40 7.34 5.43
C CYS A 90 0.39 7.99 6.57
N SER A 91 -0.10 7.91 7.82
CA SER A 91 0.48 8.64 8.96
C SER A 91 0.77 10.12 8.66
N ASN A 92 -0.17 10.81 8.00
CA ASN A 92 -0.05 12.21 7.55
C ASN A 92 1.10 12.51 6.57
N GLN A 93 1.70 11.49 5.96
CA GLN A 93 2.76 11.66 4.97
C GLN A 93 2.30 11.28 3.56
N THR A 94 2.28 12.25 2.66
CA THR A 94 2.05 12.03 1.21
C THR A 94 3.37 11.68 0.50
N PRO A 95 3.30 11.10 -0.72
CA PRO A 95 4.49 10.89 -1.53
C PRO A 95 5.30 12.17 -1.80
N LEU A 96 4.63 13.32 -2.01
CA LEU A 96 5.31 14.58 -2.25
C LEU A 96 6.02 15.09 -0.98
N MET A 97 5.37 15.02 0.18
CA MET A 97 5.99 15.37 1.46
C MET A 97 7.23 14.51 1.74
N ALA A 98 7.18 13.21 1.42
CA ALA A 98 8.35 12.34 1.52
C ALA A 98 9.45 12.76 0.54
N ALA A 99 9.11 13.12 -0.70
CA ALA A 99 10.12 13.58 -1.67
C ALA A 99 10.85 14.83 -1.17
N ASP A 100 10.13 15.78 -0.58
CA ASP A 100 10.72 16.98 0.00
C ASP A 100 11.56 16.66 1.25
N THR A 101 11.01 15.89 2.19
CA THR A 101 11.68 15.52 3.45
C THR A 101 12.99 14.77 3.21
N TYR A 102 13.01 13.84 2.24
CA TYR A 102 14.15 13.00 1.92
C TYR A 102 15.01 13.55 0.77
N LYS A 103 14.80 14.81 0.37
CA LYS A 103 15.58 15.53 -0.65
C LYS A 103 15.67 14.75 -1.98
N LYS A 104 14.52 14.33 -2.51
CA LYS A 104 14.35 13.61 -3.80
C LYS A 104 13.70 14.52 -4.87
N PRO A 105 14.39 15.57 -5.35
CA PRO A 105 13.79 16.58 -6.23
C PRO A 105 13.28 16.00 -7.57
N GLU A 106 13.97 15.00 -8.12
CA GLU A 106 13.54 14.38 -9.39
C GLU A 106 12.23 13.60 -9.22
N LEU A 107 12.06 12.90 -8.10
CA LEU A 107 10.80 12.20 -7.79
C LEU A 107 9.68 13.21 -7.48
N ALA A 108 9.99 14.29 -6.75
CA ALA A 108 9.05 15.38 -6.49
C ALA A 108 8.51 15.99 -7.81
N LYS A 109 9.40 16.28 -8.77
CA LYS A 109 9.01 16.78 -10.10
C LYS A 109 8.06 15.81 -10.82
N ILE A 110 8.31 14.51 -10.77
CA ILE A 110 7.44 13.50 -11.38
C ILE A 110 6.08 13.46 -10.69
N LEU A 111 6.05 13.48 -9.36
CA LEU A 111 4.81 13.49 -8.57
C LEU A 111 3.95 14.72 -8.90
N VAL A 112 4.55 15.90 -8.96
CA VAL A 112 3.83 17.14 -9.35
C VAL A 112 3.27 17.02 -10.76
N LYS A 113 4.05 16.51 -11.72
CA LYS A 113 3.56 16.25 -13.09
C LYS A 113 2.40 15.25 -13.14
N LYS A 114 2.29 14.37 -12.14
CA LYS A 114 1.20 13.40 -11.99
C LYS A 114 0.04 13.91 -11.13
N GLY A 115 0.03 15.20 -10.75
CA GLY A 115 -1.07 15.82 -10.02
C GLY A 115 -0.96 15.73 -8.50
N ALA A 116 0.23 15.49 -7.96
CA ALA A 116 0.47 15.61 -6.53
C ALA A 116 0.26 17.05 -6.07
N LYS A 117 -0.52 17.22 -5.01
CA LYS A 117 -0.86 18.52 -4.43
C LYS A 117 0.15 18.85 -3.33
N LYS A 118 0.45 20.13 -3.21
CA LYS A 118 1.13 20.68 -2.04
C LYS A 118 0.06 20.99 -1.00
N ASN A 119 -0.10 20.12 -0.01
CA ASN A 119 -1.08 20.24 1.07
C ASN A 119 -0.41 20.03 2.42
#